data_AF-A0A2U1VKN2-F1
#
_entry.id   AF-A0A2U1VKN2-F1
#
_cell.length_a   1.000
_cell.length_b   1.000
_cell.length_c   1.000
_cell.angle_alpha   90.00
_cell.angle_beta   90.00
_cell.angle_gamma   90.00
#
_symmetry.space_group_name_H-M   'P 1'
#
loop_
_entity.id
_entity.type
_entity.pdbx_description
1 polymer ?
#
loop_
_entity_poly.entity_id
_entity_poly.type
_entity_poly.pdbx_seq_one_letter_code
_entity_poly.pdbx_strand_id
1 'polypeptide(L)'
;QWTDKIARKMQASKEVWGKIFGTIDTREKFLDKRRELAEHEWARLKSNNSLECRNCHSADSMDITKQNPRAANMHETYLFTGQNTCIDCHKGIAHRLPDMHGVEPGWTMKTSAK
;
A
#
# COMPACT_ATOMS: atom_id res chain seq x y z
N GLN A 1 -9.32 -13.76 5.16
CA GLN A 1 -10.34 -14.57 5.86
C GLN A 1 -11.53 -13.69 6.26
N TRP A 2 -12.63 -14.25 6.77
CA TRP A 2 -13.79 -13.47 7.25
C TRP A 2 -13.42 -12.50 8.38
N THR A 3 -12.56 -12.93 9.30
CA THR A 3 -12.08 -12.13 10.43
C THR A 3 -11.39 -10.84 9.97
N ASP A 4 -10.50 -10.91 8.97
CA ASP A 4 -9.79 -9.72 8.44
C ASP A 4 -10.77 -8.69 7.86
N LYS A 5 -11.80 -9.18 7.15
CA LYS A 5 -12.86 -8.33 6.59
C LYS A 5 -13.63 -7.61 7.69
N ILE A 6 -14.02 -8.31 8.75
CA ILE A 6 -14.76 -7.71 9.88
C ILE A 6 -13.86 -6.74 10.65
N ALA A 7 -12.60 -7.11 10.93
CA ALA A 7 -11.64 -6.22 11.58
C ALA A 7 -11.48 -4.90 10.79
N ARG A 8 -11.36 -4.96 9.46
CA ARG A 8 -11.28 -3.74 8.64
C ARG A 8 -12.55 -2.90 8.71
N LYS A 9 -13.73 -3.53 8.68
CA LYS A 9 -15.02 -2.82 8.84
C LYS A 9 -15.14 -2.14 10.20
N MET A 10 -14.63 -2.76 11.27
CA MET A 10 -14.56 -2.16 12.59
C MET A 10 -13.57 -1.00 12.67
N GLN A 11 -12.44 -1.05 11.96
CA GLN A 11 -11.55 0.11 11.84
C GLN A 11 -12.20 1.25 11.06
N ALA A 12 -12.95 0.93 9.99
CA ALA A 12 -13.61 1.91 9.12
C ALA A 12 -14.72 2.68 9.84
N SER A 13 -15.38 2.07 10.84
CA SER A 13 -16.48 2.72 11.54
C SER A 13 -16.05 4.02 12.25
N LYS A 14 -14.75 4.21 12.54
CA LYS A 14 -14.20 5.47 13.03
C LYS A 14 -14.42 6.64 12.08
N GLU A 15 -14.51 6.38 10.78
CA GLU A 15 -14.77 7.40 9.76
C GLU A 15 -16.17 8.03 9.93
N VAL A 16 -17.14 7.30 10.52
CA VAL A 16 -18.47 7.84 10.85
C VAL A 16 -18.37 8.95 11.89
N TRP A 17 -17.54 8.78 12.92
CA TRP A 17 -17.29 9.83 13.90
C TRP A 17 -16.60 11.04 13.27
N GLY A 18 -15.62 10.83 12.40
CA GLY A 18 -14.99 11.90 11.63
C GLY A 18 -15.99 12.69 10.77
N LYS A 19 -16.97 12.00 10.19
CA LYS A 19 -18.07 12.63 9.44
C LYS A 19 -19.01 13.44 10.35
N ILE A 20 -19.41 12.90 11.50
CA ILE A 20 -20.31 13.58 12.46
C ILE A 20 -19.66 14.86 13.00
N PHE A 21 -18.36 14.81 13.34
CA PHE A 21 -17.64 15.95 13.90
C PHE A 21 -17.00 16.88 12.84
N GLY A 22 -17.14 16.57 11.54
CA GLY A 22 -16.62 17.42 10.47
C GLY A 22 -15.08 17.53 10.43
N THR A 23 -14.36 16.46 10.79
CA THR A 23 -12.88 16.51 10.86
C THR A 23 -12.22 16.65 9.50
N ILE A 24 -12.81 16.07 8.43
CA ILE A 24 -12.33 16.10 7.05
C ILE A 24 -13.51 16.29 6.08
N ASP A 25 -14.29 17.35 6.26
CA ASP A 25 -15.54 17.62 5.52
C ASP A 25 -15.39 18.61 4.35
N THR A 26 -14.21 19.20 4.17
CA THR A 26 -13.89 20.05 3.01
C THR A 26 -12.70 19.49 2.22
N ARG A 27 -12.54 19.97 0.99
CA ARG A 27 -11.45 19.59 0.10
C ARG A 27 -10.08 19.95 0.70
N GLU A 28 -10.00 21.11 1.32
CA GLU A 28 -8.81 21.69 1.94
C GLU A 28 -8.39 20.82 3.14
N LYS A 29 -9.33 20.51 4.05
CA LYS A 29 -9.07 19.61 5.19
C LYS A 29 -8.59 18.23 4.72
N PHE A 30 -9.15 17.70 3.62
CA PHE A 30 -8.67 16.45 3.03
C PHE A 30 -7.26 16.58 2.45
N LEU A 31 -6.94 17.70 1.78
CA LEU A 31 -5.59 17.95 1.26
C LEU A 31 -4.56 17.98 2.37
N ASP A 32 -4.85 18.68 3.47
CA ASP A 32 -3.96 18.80 4.62
C ASP A 32 -3.66 17.43 5.26
N LYS A 33 -4.63 16.50 5.20
CA LYS A 33 -4.50 15.13 5.72
C LYS A 33 -4.11 14.09 4.68
N ARG A 34 -3.98 14.46 3.40
CA ARG A 34 -3.88 13.49 2.30
C ARG A 34 -2.65 12.58 2.42
N ARG A 35 -1.54 13.14 2.89
CA ARG A 35 -0.30 12.41 3.14
C ARG A 35 -0.48 11.36 4.23
N GLU A 36 -0.95 11.81 5.39
CA GLU A 36 -1.19 10.99 6.58
C GLU A 36 -2.14 9.81 6.25
N LEU A 37 -3.26 10.10 5.57
CA LEU A 37 -4.22 9.07 5.17
C LEU A 37 -3.62 8.04 4.20
N ALA A 38 -2.78 8.48 3.25
CA ALA A 38 -2.11 7.55 2.34
C ALA A 38 -1.12 6.64 3.08
N GLU A 39 -0.36 7.18 4.04
CA GLU A 39 0.57 6.41 4.86
C GLU A 39 -0.13 5.37 5.73
N HIS A 40 -1.29 5.70 6.31
CA HIS A 40 -2.12 4.73 7.04
C HIS A 40 -2.51 3.55 6.17
N GLU A 41 -2.95 3.81 4.93
CA GLU A 41 -3.33 2.75 3.99
C GLU A 41 -2.12 1.93 3.53
N TRP A 42 -0.98 2.56 3.27
CA TRP A 42 0.25 1.83 2.91
C TRP A 42 0.76 0.97 4.06
N ALA A 43 0.75 1.48 5.29
CA ALA A 43 1.12 0.73 6.48
C ALA A 43 0.19 -0.47 6.68
N ARG A 44 -1.13 -0.28 6.50
CA ARG A 44 -2.10 -1.37 6.58
C ARG A 44 -1.81 -2.46 5.54
N LEU A 45 -1.76 -2.08 4.27
CA LEU A 45 -1.49 -2.99 3.16
C LEU A 45 -0.13 -3.68 3.28
N LYS A 46 0.85 -3.05 3.93
CA LYS A 46 2.15 -3.69 4.19
C LYS A 46 2.03 -4.71 5.31
N SER A 47 1.38 -4.33 6.41
CA SER A 47 1.27 -5.16 7.63
C SER A 47 0.56 -6.49 7.40
N ASN A 48 -0.34 -6.57 6.40
CA ASN A 48 -1.07 -7.79 6.06
C ASN A 48 -0.55 -8.46 4.77
N ASN A 49 0.68 -8.18 4.37
CA ASN A 49 1.31 -8.72 3.15
C ASN A 49 0.51 -8.44 1.86
N SER A 50 -0.12 -7.27 1.77
CA SER A 50 -0.92 -6.82 0.63
C SER A 50 -2.04 -7.80 0.28
N LEU A 51 -2.74 -8.31 1.29
CA LEU A 51 -3.84 -9.27 1.15
C LEU A 51 -4.87 -8.82 0.11
N GLU A 52 -5.20 -7.53 0.10
CA GLU A 52 -6.16 -6.91 -0.81
C GLU A 52 -5.73 -7.02 -2.28
N CYS A 53 -4.42 -7.00 -2.56
CA CYS A 53 -3.88 -7.26 -3.90
C CYS A 53 -3.92 -8.76 -4.21
N ARG A 54 -3.48 -9.58 -3.24
CA ARG A 54 -3.28 -11.03 -3.40
C ARG A 54 -4.56 -11.84 -3.53
N ASN A 55 -5.69 -11.29 -3.09
CA ASN A 55 -7.00 -11.90 -3.32
C ASN A 55 -7.32 -12.07 -4.83
N CYS A 56 -6.71 -11.27 -5.70
CA CYS A 56 -6.87 -11.36 -7.15
C CYS A 56 -5.54 -11.59 -7.90
N HIS A 57 -4.39 -11.23 -7.33
CA HIS A 57 -3.07 -11.36 -7.97
C HIS A 57 -2.19 -12.37 -7.25
N SER A 58 -1.96 -13.53 -7.86
CA SER A 58 -1.00 -14.51 -7.34
C SER A 58 0.42 -14.20 -7.82
N ALA A 59 1.39 -14.31 -6.90
CA ALA A 59 2.81 -14.26 -7.26
C ALA A 59 3.20 -15.48 -8.10
N ASP A 60 2.60 -16.64 -7.84
CA ASP A 60 2.90 -17.89 -8.55
C ASP A 60 2.41 -17.86 -10.00
N SER A 61 1.39 -17.06 -10.29
CA SER A 61 0.84 -16.88 -11.63
C SER A 61 1.49 -15.70 -12.38
N MET A 62 2.49 -15.06 -11.79
CA MET A 62 3.14 -13.90 -12.38
C MET A 62 4.22 -14.31 -13.38
N ASP A 63 3.98 -14.02 -14.66
CA ASP A 63 4.94 -14.28 -15.74
C ASP A 63 5.92 -13.12 -15.89
N ILE A 64 7.12 -13.25 -15.31
CA ILE A 64 8.17 -12.23 -15.36
C ILE A 64 8.78 -12.04 -16.76
N THR A 65 8.66 -13.03 -17.65
CA THR A 65 9.24 -12.93 -19.01
C THR A 65 8.51 -11.90 -19.87
N LYS A 66 7.28 -11.56 -19.49
CA LYS A 66 6.44 -10.53 -20.14
C LYS A 66 6.60 -9.14 -19.51
N GLN A 67 7.41 -9.01 -18.46
CA GLN A 67 7.61 -7.75 -17.78
C GLN A 67 8.82 -7.01 -18.35
N ASN A 68 8.89 -5.70 -18.08
CA ASN A 68 10.13 -4.98 -18.37
C ASN A 68 11.27 -5.55 -17.50
N PRO A 69 12.54 -5.55 -17.97
CA PRO A 69 13.65 -6.21 -17.29
C PRO A 69 13.85 -5.75 -15.84
N ARG A 70 13.60 -4.47 -15.55
CA ARG A 70 13.71 -3.90 -14.20
C ARG A 70 12.64 -4.46 -13.27
N ALA A 71 11.39 -4.51 -13.71
CA ALA A 71 10.28 -5.04 -12.93
C ALA A 71 10.45 -6.54 -12.65
N ALA A 72 10.87 -7.31 -13.67
CA ALA A 72 11.19 -8.72 -13.52
C ALA A 72 12.24 -8.94 -12.41
N ASN A 73 13.38 -8.23 -12.50
CA ASN A 73 14.44 -8.33 -11.50
C ASN A 73 13.98 -7.92 -10.10
N MET A 74 13.17 -6.86 -9.97
CA MET A 74 12.64 -6.44 -8.67
C MET A 74 11.68 -7.47 -8.07
N HIS A 75 10.82 -8.09 -8.88
CA HIS A 75 9.91 -9.13 -8.41
C HIS A 75 10.65 -10.38 -7.97
N GLU A 76 11.63 -10.85 -8.76
CA GLU A 76 12.48 -11.99 -8.37
C GLU A 76 13.24 -11.71 -7.08
N THR A 77 13.87 -10.54 -6.98
CA THR A 77 14.76 -10.20 -5.86
C THR A 77 13.98 -9.97 -4.56
N TYR A 78 12.86 -9.25 -4.62
CA TYR A 78 12.20 -8.75 -3.42
C TYR A 78 10.80 -9.29 -3.17
N LEU A 79 9.99 -9.53 -4.21
CA LEU A 79 8.61 -9.99 -4.03
C LEU A 79 8.56 -11.50 -3.77
N PHE A 80 9.26 -12.29 -4.59
CA PHE A 80 9.23 -13.76 -4.51
C PHE A 80 10.03 -14.30 -3.32
N THR A 81 11.03 -13.55 -2.85
CA THR A 81 11.76 -13.84 -1.61
C THR A 81 10.99 -13.41 -0.35
N GLY A 82 9.88 -12.69 -0.51
CA GLY A 82 9.08 -12.15 0.59
C GLY A 82 9.71 -10.95 1.32
N GLN A 83 10.82 -10.40 0.81
CA GLN A 83 11.47 -9.22 1.40
C GLN A 83 10.59 -7.95 1.30
N ASN A 84 9.80 -7.83 0.24
CA ASN A 84 8.83 -6.74 0.04
C ASN A 84 7.45 -7.28 -0.33
N THR A 85 6.45 -6.44 -0.08
CA THR A 85 5.04 -6.65 -0.43
C THR A 85 4.65 -5.81 -1.64
N CYS A 86 3.48 -6.05 -2.23
CA CYS A 86 3.01 -5.31 -3.41
C CYS A 86 3.02 -3.79 -3.17
N ILE A 87 2.56 -3.35 -1.99
CA ILE A 87 2.42 -1.92 -1.67
C ILE A 87 3.76 -1.21 -1.39
N ASP A 88 4.84 -1.95 -1.13
CA ASP A 88 6.15 -1.34 -0.93
C ASP A 88 6.58 -0.54 -2.17
N CYS A 89 6.34 -1.11 -3.36
CA CYS A 89 6.62 -0.50 -4.66
C CYS A 89 5.41 0.19 -5.29
N HIS A 90 4.23 -0.44 -5.29
CA HIS A 90 3.05 0.03 -6.03
C HIS A 90 2.20 1.06 -5.26
N LYS A 91 2.86 2.04 -4.64
CA LYS A 91 2.18 3.20 -4.04
C LYS A 91 1.51 4.00 -5.17
N GLY A 92 0.21 4.27 -5.04
CA GLY A 92 -0.54 5.09 -5.99
C GLY A 92 -1.07 4.34 -7.24
N ILE A 93 -1.21 3.01 -7.17
CA ILE A 93 -1.77 2.22 -8.28
C ILE A 93 -3.22 2.60 -8.64
N ALA A 94 -4.05 2.88 -7.63
CA ALA A 94 -5.47 3.19 -7.80
C ALA A 94 -5.78 4.69 -7.70
N HIS A 95 -4.87 5.47 -7.11
CA HIS A 95 -5.09 6.88 -6.80
C HIS A 95 -3.81 7.67 -7.01
N ARG A 96 -3.94 8.96 -7.34
CA ARG A 96 -2.78 9.86 -7.42
C ARG A 96 -2.01 9.84 -6.10
N LEU A 97 -0.68 9.92 -6.16
CA LEU A 97 0.16 10.01 -4.97
C LEU A 97 -0.04 11.34 -4.23
N PRO A 98 0.06 11.35 -2.87
CA PRO A 98 0.17 12.57 -2.07
C PRO A 98 1.48 13.30 -2.38
N ASP A 99 1.79 14.36 -1.63
CA ASP A 99 3.17 14.81 -1.54
C ASP A 99 4.08 13.64 -1.13
N MET A 100 5.17 13.46 -1.86
CA MET A 100 6.14 12.37 -1.70
C MET A 100 7.47 12.85 -1.13
N HIS A 101 7.57 14.10 -0.68
CA HIS A 101 8.75 14.60 0.00
C HIS A 101 9.09 13.79 1.27
N GLY A 102 10.32 13.31 1.39
CA GLY A 102 10.80 12.51 2.53
C GLY A 102 10.41 11.03 2.50
N VAL A 103 9.93 10.54 1.36
CA VAL A 103 9.32 9.20 1.24
C VAL A 103 10.19 8.34 0.37
N GLU A 104 10.79 7.35 0.99
CA GLU A 104 11.66 6.43 0.27
C GLU A 104 10.89 5.75 -0.87
N PRO A 105 11.37 5.91 -2.11
CA PRO A 105 10.81 5.19 -3.24
C PRO A 105 10.92 3.69 -3.00
N GLY A 106 9.87 2.92 -3.30
CA GLY A 106 9.83 1.48 -3.01
C GLY A 106 10.90 0.64 -3.74
N TRP A 107 11.59 1.24 -4.70
CA TRP A 107 12.68 0.63 -5.45
C TRP A 107 14.08 1.05 -4.96
N THR A 108 14.20 1.90 -3.93
CA THR A 108 15.51 2.13 -3.32
C THR A 108 15.91 0.84 -2.63
N MET A 109 16.95 0.21 -3.17
CA MET A 109 17.48 -1.04 -2.64
C MET A 109 17.89 -0.78 -1.19
N LYS A 110 17.16 -1.35 -0.22
CA LYS A 110 17.68 -1.42 1.13
C LYS A 110 18.90 -2.31 1.06
N THR A 111 20.08 -1.72 1.09
CA THR A 111 21.30 -2.46 1.38
C THR A 111 21.02 -3.10 2.73
N SER A 112 20.73 -4.40 2.75
CA SER A 112 20.72 -5.13 4.01
C SER A 112 22.12 -4.95 4.57
N ALA A 113 22.24 -4.15 5.63
CA ALA A 113 23.41 -4.19 6.47
C ALA A 113 23.55 -5.67 6.89
N LYS A 114 24.66 -6.27 6.50
CA LYS A 114 25.08 -7.58 7.02
C LYS A 114 25.23 -7.50 8.52
#